data_AF-A0A1V3P3X8-F1
#
_entry.id   AF-A0A1V3P3X8-F1
#
_cell.length_a   1.000
_cell.length_b   1.000
_cell.length_c   1.000
_cell.angle_alpha   90.00
_cell.angle_beta   90.00
_cell.angle_gamma   90.00
#
_symmetry.space_group_name_H-M   'P 1'
#
loop_
_entity.id
_entity.type
_entity.pdbx_description
1 polymer ?
#
loop_
_entity_poly.entity_id
_entity_poly.type
_entity_poly.pdbx_seq_one_letter_code
_entity_poly.pdbx_strand_id
1 'polypeptide(L)'
;MAGLSGQATACANCAAPLGGEYCAQCGERRLHPDEHTLRHIVGEWFEAFSHGEGRLLVSLRTLLLKPGELTREYFRGRRVPYARPVALFFAVNLLYFLLTTLNTFSTALETQMSVSPLQQTKQMLVLDKALGPQVSATEKAEVMADYWALYGSERAAVLAGRAASAAERKADEEKGVAASRHPAALEAVYRYQERFDERTETLSRALVVALVPMLACLLWLTLAPLRRGLPELLIFATHLWSGLLLILLLFGWLVTGATRVSQWLLDGRIPAILQSDSYASMALAVLVAIYVYRALRAYLCYPRIGCAILSAWMLAGLFWLLQLYRLLLFFVTVYALH
;
A
#
# COMPACT_ATOMS: atom_id res chain seq x y z
N MET A 1 -51.43 -32.57 5.71
CA MET A 1 -50.15 -32.40 6.42
C MET A 1 -49.53 -31.09 5.96
N ALA A 2 -49.73 -30.03 6.73
CA ALA A 2 -49.18 -28.71 6.50
C ALA A 2 -47.73 -28.70 6.99
N GLY A 3 -46.77 -28.56 6.07
CA GLY A 3 -45.34 -28.63 6.36
C GLY A 3 -44.64 -27.32 6.04
N LEU A 4 -44.36 -26.56 7.10
CA LEU A 4 -43.37 -25.49 7.21
C LEU A 4 -43.55 -24.30 6.25
N SER A 5 -44.41 -23.37 6.67
CA SER A 5 -44.27 -21.94 6.36
C SER A 5 -42.87 -21.48 6.78
N GLY A 6 -41.92 -21.50 5.83
CA GLY A 6 -40.65 -20.82 5.98
C GLY A 6 -40.94 -19.38 6.36
N GLN A 7 -40.45 -18.94 7.52
CA GLN A 7 -40.55 -17.54 7.90
C GLN A 7 -40.01 -16.72 6.74
N ALA A 8 -40.88 -15.89 6.15
CA ALA A 8 -40.48 -14.92 5.14
C ALA A 8 -39.51 -13.95 5.82
N THR A 9 -38.22 -14.25 5.74
CA THR A 9 -37.18 -13.35 6.21
C THR A 9 -37.30 -12.07 5.38
N ALA A 10 -37.35 -10.91 6.03
CA ALA A 10 -37.35 -9.65 5.31
C ALA A 10 -35.99 -9.45 4.62
N CYS A 11 -35.98 -8.90 3.41
CA CYS A 11 -34.78 -8.56 2.69
C CYS A 11 -33.93 -7.57 3.50
N ALA A 12 -32.65 -7.88 3.71
CA ALA A 12 -31.74 -7.01 4.47
C ALA A 12 -31.59 -5.60 3.85
N ASN A 13 -31.77 -5.48 2.53
CA ASN A 13 -31.67 -4.22 1.80
C ASN A 13 -32.97 -3.41 1.75
N CYS A 14 -34.09 -4.00 1.32
CA CYS A 14 -35.35 -3.27 1.08
C CYS A 14 -36.50 -3.65 2.01
N ALA A 15 -36.28 -4.54 2.99
CA ALA A 15 -37.28 -5.08 3.91
C ALA A 15 -38.47 -5.83 3.27
N ALA A 16 -38.48 -6.02 1.95
CA ALA A 16 -39.49 -6.81 1.27
C ALA A 16 -39.44 -8.29 1.69
N PRO A 17 -40.58 -9.01 1.73
CA PRO A 17 -40.60 -10.42 2.07
C PRO A 17 -39.77 -11.26 1.07
N LEU A 18 -38.79 -12.04 1.55
CA LEU A 18 -37.98 -12.93 0.72
C LEU A 18 -38.70 -14.27 0.50
N GLY A 19 -39.15 -14.50 -0.73
CA GLY A 19 -39.71 -15.79 -1.17
C GLY A 19 -38.69 -16.79 -1.73
N GLY A 20 -37.44 -16.37 -1.99
CA GLY A 20 -36.40 -17.22 -2.62
C GLY A 20 -34.97 -16.85 -2.24
N GLU A 21 -33.99 -17.33 -3.02
CA GLU A 21 -32.55 -17.06 -2.89
C GLU A 21 -32.16 -15.62 -3.28
N TYR A 22 -32.94 -14.97 -4.13
CA TYR A 22 -32.75 -13.56 -4.49
C TYR A 22 -34.02 -12.78 -4.22
N CYS A 23 -33.87 -11.53 -3.76
CA CYS A 23 -34.99 -10.62 -3.57
C CYS A 23 -35.55 -10.18 -4.93
N ALA A 24 -36.83 -10.45 -5.20
CA ALA A 24 -37.49 -10.04 -6.44
C ALA A 24 -37.59 -8.50 -6.60
N GLN A 25 -37.50 -7.74 -5.50
CA GLN A 25 -37.65 -6.29 -5.54
C GLN A 25 -36.32 -5.53 -5.73
N CYS A 26 -35.21 -6.05 -5.20
CA CYS A 26 -33.92 -5.34 -5.25
C CYS A 26 -32.74 -6.20 -5.68
N GLY A 27 -32.93 -7.49 -5.95
CA GLY A 27 -31.89 -8.40 -6.39
C GLY A 27 -30.90 -8.86 -5.31
N GLU A 28 -31.08 -8.47 -4.03
CA GLU A 28 -30.20 -8.91 -2.93
C GLU A 28 -30.26 -10.44 -2.75
N ARG A 29 -29.10 -11.10 -2.69
CA ARG A 29 -29.02 -12.55 -2.41
C ARG A 29 -29.28 -12.82 -0.93
N ARG A 30 -29.99 -13.90 -0.62
CA ARG A 30 -30.21 -14.38 0.75
C ARG A 30 -28.85 -14.70 1.38
N LEU A 31 -28.66 -14.24 2.62
CA LEU A 31 -27.47 -14.53 3.41
C LEU A 31 -27.55 -15.96 3.94
N HIS A 32 -26.63 -16.82 3.52
CA HIS A 32 -26.41 -18.11 4.17
C HIS A 32 -25.33 -17.98 5.26
N PRO A 33 -25.52 -18.58 6.44
CA PRO A 33 -24.52 -18.57 7.53
C PRO A 33 -23.14 -19.11 7.12
N ASP A 34 -23.08 -19.94 6.08
CA ASP A 34 -21.86 -20.63 5.62
C ASP A 34 -21.00 -19.79 4.65
N GLU A 35 -21.50 -18.62 4.22
CA GLU A 35 -20.82 -17.72 3.27
C GLU A 35 -19.63 -16.95 3.88
N HIS A 36 -19.39 -17.13 5.18
CA HIS A 36 -18.21 -16.60 5.85
C HIS A 36 -16.95 -17.47 5.67
N THR A 37 -17.00 -18.53 4.86
CA THR A 37 -15.84 -19.41 4.68
C THR A 37 -14.77 -18.76 3.78
N LEU A 38 -13.49 -18.89 4.13
CA LEU A 38 -12.36 -18.35 3.34
C LEU A 38 -12.41 -18.75 1.85
N ARG A 39 -12.87 -19.98 1.56
CA ARG A 39 -13.05 -20.49 0.20
C ARG A 39 -14.07 -19.69 -0.62
N HIS A 40 -15.17 -19.26 0.01
CA HIS A 40 -16.21 -18.48 -0.66
C HIS A 40 -15.68 -17.08 -0.99
N ILE A 41 -14.99 -16.45 -0.04
CA ILE A 41 -14.35 -15.15 -0.25
C ILE A 41 -13.37 -15.26 -1.41
N VAL A 42 -12.44 -16.22 -1.42
CA VAL A 42 -11.48 -16.41 -2.53
C VAL A 42 -12.19 -16.67 -3.88
N GLY A 43 -13.34 -17.35 -3.89
CA GLY A 43 -14.17 -17.48 -5.10
C GLY A 43 -14.69 -16.14 -5.63
N GLU A 44 -15.16 -15.25 -4.73
CA GLU A 44 -15.59 -13.90 -5.10
C GLU A 44 -14.45 -13.03 -5.67
N TRP A 45 -13.18 -13.32 -5.34
CA TRP A 45 -12.02 -12.62 -5.92
C TRP A 45 -11.94 -12.83 -7.45
N PHE A 46 -12.30 -14.01 -7.93
CA PHE A 46 -12.25 -14.33 -9.37
C PHE A 46 -13.50 -13.85 -10.13
N GLU A 47 -14.68 -13.84 -9.50
CA GLU A 47 -15.94 -13.38 -10.13
C GLU A 47 -16.04 -11.85 -10.30
N ALA A 48 -15.29 -11.09 -9.49
CA ALA A 48 -15.31 -9.63 -9.44
C ALA A 48 -15.00 -8.92 -10.79
N PHE A 49 -14.41 -9.62 -11.76
CA PHE A 49 -14.04 -9.06 -13.07
C PHE A 49 -15.21 -8.87 -14.05
N SER A 50 -16.43 -9.32 -13.73
CA SER A 50 -17.49 -9.49 -14.75
C SER A 50 -18.61 -8.45 -14.78
N HIS A 51 -18.78 -7.56 -13.78
CA HIS A 51 -19.93 -6.65 -13.73
C HIS A 51 -19.53 -5.25 -13.24
N GLY A 52 -19.39 -4.30 -14.17
CA GLY A 52 -19.14 -2.89 -13.88
C GLY A 52 -20.44 -2.09 -13.79
N GLU A 53 -20.80 -1.63 -12.60
CA GLU A 53 -22.03 -0.87 -12.36
C GLU A 53 -21.75 0.33 -11.43
N GLY A 54 -22.55 1.41 -11.53
CA GLY A 54 -22.38 2.70 -10.82
C GLY A 54 -22.24 2.67 -9.29
N ARG A 55 -22.32 1.48 -8.67
CA ARG A 55 -22.03 1.17 -7.26
C ARG A 55 -20.60 1.53 -6.85
N LEU A 56 -19.65 1.55 -7.79
CA LEU A 56 -18.25 1.91 -7.50
C LEU A 56 -18.12 3.34 -6.95
N LEU A 57 -18.76 4.34 -7.58
CA LEU A 57 -18.69 5.73 -7.12
C LEU A 57 -19.30 5.91 -5.71
N VAL A 58 -20.43 5.25 -5.45
CA VAL A 58 -21.08 5.24 -4.12
C VAL A 58 -20.16 4.62 -3.08
N SER A 59 -19.48 3.54 -3.45
CA SER A 59 -18.53 2.85 -2.57
C SER A 59 -17.29 3.68 -2.29
N LEU A 60 -16.66 4.28 -3.31
CA LEU A 60 -15.51 5.18 -3.17
C LEU A 60 -15.84 6.37 -2.26
N ARG A 61 -17.00 7.01 -2.48
CA ARG A 61 -17.46 8.12 -1.64
C ARG A 61 -17.68 7.69 -0.19
N THR A 62 -18.30 6.53 0.01
CA THR A 62 -18.57 5.99 1.36
C THR A 62 -17.28 5.59 2.06
N LEU A 63 -16.33 5.00 1.34
CA LEU A 63 -15.02 4.61 1.84
C LEU A 63 -14.25 5.82 2.39
N LEU A 64 -14.19 6.91 1.63
CA LEU A 64 -13.48 8.14 2.03
C LEU A 64 -14.19 8.92 3.14
N LEU A 65 -15.49 9.14 3.02
CA LEU A 65 -16.23 10.04 3.93
C LEU A 65 -16.74 9.36 5.20
N LYS A 66 -16.94 8.04 5.15
CA LYS A 66 -17.50 7.22 6.24
C LYS A 66 -16.65 5.97 6.44
N PRO A 67 -15.40 6.13 6.92
CA PRO A 67 -14.50 5.00 7.16
C PRO A 67 -15.15 3.93 8.06
N GLY A 68 -15.04 2.67 7.64
CA GLY A 68 -15.62 1.51 8.35
C GLY A 68 -17.10 1.23 8.05
N GLU A 69 -17.83 2.15 7.39
CA GLU A 69 -19.25 1.99 7.10
C GLU A 69 -19.51 0.87 6.09
N LEU A 70 -18.71 0.76 5.02
CA LEU A 70 -18.87 -0.29 4.00
C LEU A 70 -18.80 -1.69 4.62
N THR A 71 -17.82 -1.93 5.50
CA THR A 71 -17.72 -3.18 6.24
C THR A 71 -18.96 -3.44 7.08
N ARG A 72 -19.45 -2.41 7.79
CA ARG A 72 -20.63 -2.53 8.65
C ARG A 72 -21.87 -2.86 7.85
N GLU A 73 -22.08 -2.21 6.71
CA GLU A 73 -23.22 -2.45 5.82
C GLU A 73 -23.13 -3.83 5.15
N TYR A 74 -21.93 -4.28 4.80
CA TYR A 74 -21.69 -5.63 4.28
C TYR A 74 -22.16 -6.73 5.25
N PHE A 75 -21.82 -6.61 6.53
CA PHE A 75 -22.25 -7.57 7.57
C PHE A 75 -23.69 -7.38 8.03
N ARG A 76 -24.27 -6.19 7.82
CA ARG A 76 -25.73 -5.99 7.97
C ARG A 76 -26.53 -6.55 6.80
N GLY A 77 -25.86 -7.03 5.75
CA GLY A 77 -26.53 -7.61 4.58
C GLY A 77 -27.03 -6.61 3.55
N ARG A 78 -26.65 -5.33 3.65
CA ARG A 78 -27.02 -4.30 2.66
C ARG A 78 -25.91 -4.16 1.63
N ARG A 79 -25.90 -5.03 0.63
CA ARG A 79 -24.79 -5.17 -0.34
C ARG A 79 -25.15 -4.63 -1.72
N VAL A 80 -26.43 -4.60 -2.11
CA VAL A 80 -26.87 -4.06 -3.42
C VAL A 80 -26.27 -2.70 -3.78
N PRO A 81 -26.27 -1.66 -2.92
CA PRO A 81 -25.80 -0.34 -3.32
C PRO A 81 -24.27 -0.22 -3.42
N TYR A 82 -23.52 -1.21 -2.91
CA TYR A 82 -22.07 -1.15 -2.81
C TYR A 82 -21.39 -2.15 -3.74
N ALA A 83 -20.17 -1.82 -4.15
CA ALA A 83 -19.31 -2.74 -4.85
C ALA A 83 -18.84 -3.85 -3.89
N ARG A 84 -18.63 -5.06 -4.43
CA ARG A 84 -18.05 -6.16 -3.64
C ARG A 84 -16.68 -5.73 -3.10
N PRO A 85 -16.29 -6.11 -1.87
CA PRO A 85 -15.05 -5.64 -1.24
C PRO A 85 -13.81 -5.83 -2.11
N VAL A 86 -13.70 -6.99 -2.76
CA VAL A 86 -12.56 -7.34 -3.61
C VAL A 86 -12.54 -6.52 -4.91
N ALA A 87 -13.68 -6.40 -5.58
CA ALA A 87 -13.82 -5.59 -6.79
C ALA A 87 -13.44 -4.13 -6.51
N LEU A 88 -13.91 -3.60 -5.36
CA LEU A 88 -13.56 -2.25 -4.91
C LEU A 88 -12.06 -2.11 -4.67
N PHE A 89 -11.42 -3.08 -4.02
CA PHE A 89 -9.99 -3.05 -3.77
C PHE A 89 -9.18 -3.02 -5.06
N PHE A 90 -9.46 -3.91 -6.03
CA PHE A 90 -8.73 -3.90 -7.30
C PHE A 90 -8.98 -2.62 -8.11
N ALA A 91 -10.21 -2.10 -8.12
CA ALA A 91 -10.51 -0.82 -8.76
C ALA A 91 -9.72 0.33 -8.14
N VAL A 92 -9.65 0.40 -6.81
CA VAL A 92 -8.85 1.39 -6.09
C VAL A 92 -7.35 1.19 -6.31
N ASN A 93 -6.86 -0.05 -6.30
CA ASN A 93 -5.46 -0.37 -6.53
C ASN A 93 -5.02 0.04 -7.94
N LEU A 94 -5.84 -0.27 -8.96
CA LEU A 94 -5.62 0.18 -10.33
C LEU A 94 -5.62 1.71 -10.42
N LEU A 95 -6.62 2.37 -9.81
CA LEU A 95 -6.70 3.83 -9.79
C LEU A 95 -5.47 4.45 -9.13
N TYR A 96 -5.00 3.88 -8.01
CA TYR A 96 -3.80 4.31 -7.33
C TYR A 96 -2.57 4.23 -8.24
N PHE A 97 -2.29 3.08 -8.84
CA PHE A 97 -1.08 2.94 -9.68
C PHE A 97 -1.16 3.68 -11.01
N LEU A 98 -2.35 3.95 -11.54
CA LEU A 98 -2.53 4.75 -12.74
C LEU A 98 -2.33 6.25 -12.50
N LEU A 99 -2.71 6.74 -11.32
CA LEU A 99 -2.79 8.18 -11.02
C LEU A 99 -1.80 8.64 -9.94
N THR A 100 -1.03 7.76 -9.30
CA THR A 100 -0.13 8.17 -8.22
C THR A 100 0.95 9.12 -8.72
N THR A 101 1.21 10.17 -7.95
CA THR A 101 2.37 11.05 -8.11
C THR A 101 3.50 10.70 -7.14
N LEU A 102 3.27 9.72 -6.26
CA LEU A 102 4.19 9.30 -5.20
C LEU A 102 4.71 7.88 -5.44
N ASN A 103 6.02 7.70 -5.22
CA ASN A 103 6.70 6.40 -5.26
C ASN A 103 6.70 5.72 -3.89
N THR A 104 5.53 5.58 -3.25
CA THR A 104 5.43 5.06 -1.88
C THR A 104 5.80 3.58 -1.75
N PHE A 105 5.53 2.79 -2.79
CA PHE A 105 5.70 1.32 -2.76
C PHE A 105 6.88 0.81 -3.61
N SER A 106 7.43 1.65 -4.49
CA SER A 106 8.59 1.38 -5.33
C SER A 106 9.81 2.11 -4.76
N THR A 107 10.49 1.49 -3.80
CA THR A 107 11.65 2.08 -3.13
C THR A 107 12.92 1.76 -3.92
N ALA A 108 13.78 2.75 -4.21
CA ALA A 108 15.03 2.53 -4.96
C ALA A 108 16.04 1.67 -4.18
N LEU A 109 16.93 0.97 -4.88
CA LEU A 109 17.92 0.05 -4.32
C LEU A 109 18.77 0.72 -3.23
N GLU A 110 19.26 1.92 -3.47
CA GLU A 110 20.02 2.75 -2.51
C GLU A 110 19.28 2.89 -1.17
N THR A 111 17.96 3.14 -1.21
CA THR A 111 17.17 3.32 0.00
C THR A 111 17.00 1.98 0.67
N GLN A 112 16.74 0.92 -0.10
CA GLN A 112 16.65 -0.43 0.43
C GLN A 112 17.97 -0.92 1.05
N MET A 113 19.14 -0.50 0.56
CA MET A 113 20.46 -0.86 1.10
C MET A 113 20.92 0.02 2.27
N SER A 114 20.30 1.17 2.50
CA SER A 114 20.66 2.10 3.60
C SER A 114 19.77 1.96 4.84
N VAL A 115 18.56 1.40 4.70
CA VAL A 115 17.60 1.27 5.82
C VAL A 115 17.63 -0.11 6.48
N SER A 116 17.35 -0.17 7.78
CA SER A 116 17.11 -1.41 8.52
C SER A 116 15.73 -2.01 8.19
N PRO A 117 15.49 -3.32 8.43
CA PRO A 117 16.40 -4.34 8.96
C PRO A 117 17.33 -4.94 7.89
N LEU A 118 18.31 -5.74 8.33
CA LEU A 118 19.24 -6.52 7.49
C LEU A 118 20.09 -5.69 6.52
N GLN A 119 20.45 -4.46 6.88
CA GLN A 119 21.23 -3.55 6.02
C GLN A 119 22.50 -4.21 5.45
N GLN A 120 23.34 -4.78 6.32
CA GLN A 120 24.59 -5.45 5.92
C GLN A 120 24.34 -6.66 5.01
N THR A 121 23.36 -7.51 5.34
CA THR A 121 23.00 -8.67 4.53
C THR A 121 22.53 -8.27 3.14
N LYS A 122 21.70 -7.21 3.04
CA LYS A 122 21.23 -6.67 1.75
C LYS A 122 22.38 -6.17 0.90
N GLN A 123 23.31 -5.39 1.49
CA GLN A 123 24.49 -4.88 0.79
C GLN A 123 25.39 -6.01 0.27
N MET A 124 25.70 -7.00 1.12
CA MET A 124 26.50 -8.16 0.70
C MET A 124 25.83 -8.95 -0.42
N LEU A 125 24.52 -9.18 -0.31
CA LEU A 125 23.78 -9.89 -1.34
C LEU A 125 23.80 -9.15 -2.68
N VAL A 126 23.63 -7.83 -2.69
CA VAL A 126 23.71 -7.03 -3.92
C VAL A 126 25.09 -7.12 -4.56
N LEU A 127 26.16 -7.01 -3.77
CA LEU A 127 27.53 -7.13 -4.27
C LEU A 127 27.80 -8.52 -4.86
N ASP A 128 27.33 -9.59 -4.21
CA ASP A 128 27.46 -10.95 -4.73
C ASP A 128 26.73 -11.14 -6.06
N LYS A 129 25.57 -10.51 -6.25
CA LYS A 129 24.78 -10.59 -7.49
C LYS A 129 25.35 -9.72 -8.59
N ALA A 130 25.85 -8.52 -8.26
CA ALA A 130 26.37 -7.57 -9.22
C ALA A 130 27.77 -7.96 -9.72
N LEU A 131 28.63 -8.46 -8.83
CA LEU A 131 30.05 -8.69 -9.10
C LEU A 131 30.41 -10.17 -9.29
N GLY A 132 29.58 -11.07 -8.77
CA GLY A 132 29.83 -12.51 -8.81
C GLY A 132 30.72 -13.03 -7.69
N PRO A 133 30.92 -14.36 -7.63
CA PRO A 133 31.68 -15.02 -6.56
C PRO A 133 33.20 -14.82 -6.64
N GLN A 134 33.74 -14.47 -7.80
CA GLN A 134 35.18 -14.34 -8.05
C GLN A 134 35.81 -13.10 -7.43
N VAL A 135 35.01 -12.08 -7.11
CA VAL A 135 35.49 -10.82 -6.55
C VAL A 135 35.73 -10.97 -5.05
N SER A 136 36.91 -10.55 -4.60
CA SER A 136 37.34 -10.70 -3.20
C SER A 136 36.46 -9.90 -2.23
N ALA A 137 36.38 -10.36 -0.97
CA ALA A 137 35.62 -9.65 0.07
C ALA A 137 36.16 -8.23 0.33
N THR A 138 37.47 -8.03 0.22
CA THR A 138 38.11 -6.72 0.34
C THR A 138 37.70 -5.79 -0.78
N GLU A 139 37.75 -6.26 -2.03
CA GLU A 139 37.33 -5.47 -3.20
C GLU A 139 35.84 -5.11 -3.11
N LYS A 140 34.98 -6.05 -2.72
CA LYS A 140 33.55 -5.80 -2.46
C LYS A 140 33.32 -4.68 -1.44
N ALA A 141 34.08 -4.69 -0.33
CA ALA A 141 33.97 -3.67 0.69
C ALA A 141 34.44 -2.28 0.19
N GLU A 142 35.50 -2.24 -0.61
CA GLU A 142 35.99 -1.00 -1.23
C GLU A 142 35.01 -0.43 -2.25
N VAL A 143 34.44 -1.27 -3.11
CA VAL A 143 33.40 -0.88 -4.08
C VAL A 143 32.17 -0.30 -3.36
N MET A 144 31.71 -0.94 -2.28
CA MET A 144 30.57 -0.44 -1.51
C MET A 144 30.88 0.88 -0.81
N ALA A 145 32.13 1.09 -0.35
CA ALA A 145 32.55 2.36 0.21
C ALA A 145 32.56 3.48 -0.85
N ASP A 146 33.07 3.20 -2.04
CA ASP A 146 33.09 4.14 -3.16
C ASP A 146 31.65 4.49 -3.61
N TYR A 147 30.76 3.50 -3.69
CA TYR A 147 29.33 3.68 -3.97
C TYR A 147 28.67 4.64 -2.97
N TRP A 148 28.86 4.44 -1.67
CA TRP A 148 28.25 5.33 -0.65
C TRP A 148 28.86 6.73 -0.63
N ALA A 149 30.15 6.88 -0.98
CA ALA A 149 30.77 8.19 -1.10
C ALA A 149 30.14 9.01 -2.24
N LEU A 150 29.92 8.37 -3.41
CA LEU A 150 29.23 9.00 -4.53
C LEU A 150 27.78 9.33 -4.19
N TYR A 151 27.03 8.35 -3.69
CA TYR A 151 25.64 8.56 -3.26
C TYR A 151 25.49 9.69 -2.23
N GLY A 152 26.38 9.73 -1.24
CA GLY A 152 26.38 10.79 -0.23
C GLY A 152 26.60 12.18 -0.81
N SER A 153 27.47 12.30 -1.83
CA SER A 153 27.74 13.56 -2.52
C SER A 153 26.54 14.04 -3.35
N GLU A 154 25.87 13.14 -4.06
CA GLU A 154 24.66 13.42 -4.82
C GLU A 154 23.52 13.85 -3.90
N ARG A 155 23.30 13.10 -2.82
CA ARG A 155 22.28 13.42 -1.81
C ARG A 155 22.52 14.78 -1.16
N ALA A 156 23.77 15.12 -0.86
CA ALA A 156 24.13 16.44 -0.32
C ALA A 156 23.81 17.57 -1.32
N ALA A 157 24.04 17.36 -2.62
CA ALA A 157 23.70 18.33 -3.67
C ALA A 157 22.18 18.53 -3.79
N VAL A 158 21.39 17.45 -3.71
CA VAL A 158 19.91 17.51 -3.71
C VAL A 158 19.39 18.26 -2.48
N LEU A 159 19.92 17.95 -1.29
CA LEU A 159 19.55 18.64 -0.05
C LEU A 159 19.95 20.13 -0.06
N ALA A 160 20.99 20.49 -0.79
CA ALA A 160 21.39 21.88 -1.01
C ALA A 160 20.51 22.61 -2.05
N GLY A 161 19.44 21.98 -2.55
CA GLY A 161 18.51 22.57 -3.50
C GLY A 161 19.05 22.70 -4.93
N ARG A 162 20.17 22.02 -5.26
CA ARG A 162 20.65 21.95 -6.65
C ARG A 162 19.83 20.92 -7.40
N ALA A 163 18.89 21.39 -8.21
CA ALA A 163 18.19 20.55 -9.17
C ALA A 163 19.11 20.28 -10.37
N ALA A 164 20.00 19.29 -10.25
CA ALA A 164 20.76 18.79 -11.40
C ALA A 164 19.79 18.18 -12.43
N SER A 165 19.99 18.46 -13.70
CA SER A 165 19.34 17.76 -14.81
C SER A 165 19.75 16.29 -14.81
N ALA A 166 18.99 15.45 -15.53
CA ALA A 166 19.35 14.03 -15.69
C ALA A 166 20.72 13.88 -16.38
N ALA A 167 21.08 14.78 -17.29
CA ALA A 167 22.37 14.79 -17.97
C ALA A 167 23.52 15.15 -17.02
N GLU A 168 23.33 16.14 -16.14
CA GLU A 168 24.34 16.50 -15.13
C GLU A 168 24.55 15.37 -14.12
N ARG A 169 23.48 14.74 -13.64
CA ARG A 169 23.58 13.57 -12.74
C ARG A 169 24.39 12.44 -13.38
N LYS A 170 24.08 12.10 -14.63
CA LYS A 170 24.79 11.03 -15.35
C LYS A 170 26.26 11.37 -15.57
N ALA A 171 26.58 12.63 -15.89
CA ALA A 171 27.96 13.07 -16.06
C ALA A 171 28.75 13.05 -14.74
N ASP A 172 28.12 13.40 -13.62
CA ASP A 172 28.73 13.34 -12.30
C ASP A 172 28.92 11.89 -11.83
N GLU A 173 27.96 11.01 -12.12
CA GLU A 173 28.07 9.56 -11.91
C GLU A 173 29.25 8.98 -12.71
N GLU A 174 29.33 9.23 -14.03
CA GLU A 174 30.41 8.74 -14.88
C GLU A 174 31.80 9.21 -14.40
N LYS A 175 31.92 10.47 -13.97
CA LYS A 175 33.15 11.00 -13.36
C LYS A 175 33.48 10.32 -12.04
N GLY A 176 32.46 10.09 -11.21
CA GLY A 176 32.58 9.41 -9.93
C GLY A 176 33.05 7.97 -10.08
N VAL A 177 32.44 7.25 -11.02
CA VAL A 177 32.82 5.88 -11.38
C VAL A 177 34.26 5.84 -11.90
N ALA A 178 34.64 6.76 -12.79
CA ALA A 178 36.01 6.84 -13.31
C ALA A 178 37.06 7.14 -12.23
N ALA A 179 36.68 7.82 -11.14
CA ALA A 179 37.55 8.13 -10.01
C ALA A 179 37.59 7.03 -8.94
N SER A 180 36.75 6.00 -9.03
CA SER A 180 36.72 4.88 -8.08
C SER A 180 38.00 4.03 -8.16
N ARG A 181 38.33 3.36 -7.05
CA ARG A 181 39.39 2.35 -6.99
C ARG A 181 39.11 1.16 -7.91
N HIS A 182 37.83 0.85 -8.15
CA HIS A 182 37.37 -0.30 -8.91
C HIS A 182 36.28 0.12 -9.91
N PRO A 183 36.62 0.88 -10.97
CA PRO A 183 35.65 1.51 -11.87
C PRO A 183 34.74 0.48 -12.56
N ALA A 184 35.28 -0.64 -13.02
CA ALA A 184 34.50 -1.69 -13.68
C ALA A 184 33.53 -2.40 -12.71
N ALA A 185 33.92 -2.58 -11.46
CA ALA A 185 33.08 -3.21 -10.44
C ALA A 185 31.97 -2.25 -10.01
N LEU A 186 32.29 -0.97 -9.78
CA LEU A 186 31.30 0.04 -9.43
C LEU A 186 30.27 0.24 -10.55
N GLU A 187 30.71 0.30 -11.82
CA GLU A 187 29.83 0.32 -13.00
C GLU A 187 28.89 -0.90 -13.04
N ALA A 188 29.37 -2.09 -12.66
CA ALA A 188 28.53 -3.28 -12.57
C ALA A 188 27.45 -3.16 -11.47
N VAL A 189 27.75 -2.49 -10.36
CA VAL A 189 26.78 -2.20 -9.30
C VAL A 189 25.71 -1.22 -9.78
N TYR A 190 26.08 -0.13 -10.48
CA TYR A 190 25.12 0.82 -11.06
C TYR A 190 24.21 0.16 -12.11
N ARG A 191 24.77 -0.64 -13.03
CA ARG A 191 23.97 -1.44 -13.97
C ARG A 191 23.06 -2.47 -13.28
N TYR A 192 23.45 -2.96 -12.11
CA TYR A 192 22.56 -3.81 -11.31
C TYR A 192 21.43 -2.98 -10.65
N GLN A 193 21.76 -1.80 -10.15
CA GLN A 193 20.79 -0.85 -9.58
C GLN A 193 19.70 -0.47 -10.57
N GLU A 194 20.04 -0.07 -11.79
CA GLU A 194 19.06 0.27 -12.83
C GLU A 194 18.06 -0.86 -13.07
N ARG A 195 18.56 -2.08 -13.30
CA ARG A 195 17.72 -3.28 -13.49
C ARG A 195 16.86 -3.59 -12.26
N PHE A 196 17.41 -3.38 -11.06
CA PHE A 196 16.69 -3.59 -9.82
C PHE A 196 15.55 -2.59 -9.63
N ASP A 197 15.79 -1.32 -9.93
CA ASP A 197 14.80 -0.26 -9.76
C ASP A 197 13.65 -0.43 -10.76
N GLU A 198 13.94 -0.73 -12.03
CA GLU A 198 12.93 -1.07 -13.05
C GLU A 198 12.09 -2.28 -12.64
N ARG A 199 12.75 -3.33 -12.14
CA ARG A 199 12.07 -4.57 -11.72
C ARG A 199 11.23 -4.35 -10.48
N THR A 200 11.73 -3.58 -9.52
CA THR A 200 11.02 -3.20 -8.30
C THR A 200 9.75 -2.41 -8.61
N GLU A 201 9.81 -1.48 -9.57
CA GLU A 201 8.63 -0.72 -9.99
C GLU A 201 7.51 -1.67 -10.46
N THR A 202 7.84 -2.64 -11.32
CA THR A 202 6.87 -3.61 -11.83
C THR A 202 6.34 -4.53 -10.72
N LEU A 203 7.22 -5.07 -9.87
CA LEU A 203 6.85 -6.02 -8.82
C LEU A 203 6.03 -5.37 -7.70
N SER A 204 6.30 -4.10 -7.37
CA SER A 204 5.57 -3.38 -6.32
C SER A 204 4.07 -3.32 -6.62
N ARG A 205 3.68 -3.19 -7.90
CA ARG A 205 2.27 -3.15 -8.34
C ARG A 205 1.51 -4.43 -8.03
N ALA A 206 2.18 -5.57 -8.12
CA ALA A 206 1.62 -6.88 -7.80
C ALA A 206 1.66 -7.16 -6.27
N LEU A 207 2.78 -6.85 -5.62
CA LEU A 207 3.00 -7.19 -4.21
C LEU A 207 2.18 -6.33 -3.24
N VAL A 208 1.68 -5.15 -3.63
CA VAL A 208 0.79 -4.35 -2.77
C VAL A 208 -0.49 -5.10 -2.38
N VAL A 209 -0.94 -6.07 -3.20
CA VAL A 209 -2.08 -6.94 -2.84
C VAL A 209 -1.80 -7.79 -1.61
N ALA A 210 -0.53 -8.16 -1.36
CA ALA A 210 -0.13 -8.96 -0.20
C ALA A 210 -0.28 -8.21 1.13
N LEU A 211 -0.39 -6.87 1.11
CA LEU A 211 -0.64 -6.09 2.33
C LEU A 211 -2.03 -6.34 2.92
N VAL A 212 -3.01 -6.74 2.10
CA VAL A 212 -4.37 -7.07 2.59
C VAL A 212 -4.37 -8.28 3.54
N PRO A 213 -3.88 -9.47 3.16
CA PRO A 213 -3.81 -10.61 4.07
C PRO A 213 -2.86 -10.38 5.26
N MET A 214 -1.77 -9.64 5.06
CA MET A 214 -0.87 -9.25 6.17
C MET A 214 -1.59 -8.38 7.20
N LEU A 215 -2.36 -7.39 6.74
CA LEU A 215 -3.19 -6.53 7.60
C LEU A 215 -4.32 -7.30 8.27
N ALA A 216 -4.98 -8.21 7.54
CA ALA A 216 -5.99 -9.10 8.10
C ALA A 216 -5.43 -9.99 9.21
N CYS A 217 -4.21 -10.52 9.03
CA CYS A 217 -3.52 -11.29 10.07
C CYS A 217 -3.20 -10.44 11.31
N LEU A 218 -2.67 -9.23 11.12
CA LEU A 218 -2.44 -8.28 12.23
C LEU A 218 -3.74 -7.95 12.98
N LEU A 219 -4.83 -7.70 12.26
CA LEU A 219 -6.16 -7.47 12.84
C LEU A 219 -6.66 -8.72 13.59
N TRP A 220 -6.43 -9.92 13.04
CA TRP A 220 -6.85 -11.16 13.67
C TRP A 220 -6.08 -11.43 14.97
N LEU A 221 -4.76 -11.28 14.98
CA LEU A 221 -3.96 -11.44 16.20
C LEU A 221 -4.39 -10.50 17.33
N THR A 222 -5.00 -9.36 16.98
CA THR A 222 -5.40 -8.32 17.95
C THR A 222 -6.86 -8.41 18.36
N LEU A 223 -7.73 -8.83 17.44
CA LEU A 223 -9.18 -8.87 17.64
C LEU A 223 -9.76 -10.28 17.75
N ALA A 224 -8.96 -11.34 17.56
CA ALA A 224 -9.38 -12.72 17.80
C ALA A 224 -9.89 -12.95 19.24
N PRO A 225 -9.29 -12.36 20.30
CA PRO A 225 -9.84 -12.46 21.66
C PRO A 225 -11.27 -11.90 21.78
N LEU A 226 -11.68 -11.02 20.87
CA LEU A 226 -13.02 -10.44 20.80
C LEU A 226 -14.02 -11.32 20.02
N ARG A 227 -13.66 -12.58 19.74
CA ARG A 227 -14.45 -13.56 18.98
C ARG A 227 -14.80 -13.12 17.54
N ARG A 228 -13.95 -12.29 16.93
CA ARG A 228 -14.07 -11.88 15.52
C ARG A 228 -13.38 -12.90 14.63
N GLY A 229 -14.07 -13.35 13.58
CA GLY A 229 -13.53 -14.34 12.65
C GLY A 229 -12.52 -13.73 11.66
N LEU A 230 -11.53 -14.51 11.23
CA LEU A 230 -10.59 -14.09 10.17
C LEU A 230 -11.30 -13.62 8.87
N PRO A 231 -12.37 -14.28 8.38
CA PRO A 231 -13.09 -13.85 7.18
C PRO A 231 -13.68 -12.43 7.31
N GLU A 232 -14.19 -12.11 8.50
CA GLU A 232 -14.73 -10.79 8.82
C GLU A 232 -13.63 -9.72 8.77
N LEU A 233 -12.48 -10.03 9.39
CA LEU A 233 -11.33 -9.14 9.45
C LEU A 233 -10.63 -8.97 8.11
N LEU A 234 -10.69 -9.97 7.23
CA LEU A 234 -10.19 -9.87 5.85
C LEU A 234 -10.98 -8.84 5.03
N ILE A 235 -12.31 -8.84 5.15
CA ILE A 235 -13.17 -7.84 4.50
C ILE A 235 -12.88 -6.45 5.07
N PHE A 236 -12.74 -6.33 6.40
CA PHE A 236 -12.38 -5.05 7.02
C PHE A 236 -11.00 -4.57 6.55
N ALA A 237 -9.99 -5.46 6.51
CA ALA A 237 -8.65 -5.14 6.01
C ALA A 237 -8.66 -4.67 4.56
N THR A 238 -9.47 -5.31 3.71
CA THR A 238 -9.64 -4.94 2.30
C THR A 238 -10.16 -3.52 2.15
N HIS A 239 -11.24 -3.17 2.88
CA HIS A 239 -11.76 -1.80 2.89
C HIS A 239 -10.76 -0.82 3.50
N LEU A 240 -10.13 -1.17 4.64
CA LEU A 240 -9.17 -0.30 5.31
C LEU A 240 -8.00 0.03 4.38
N TRP A 241 -7.38 -0.98 3.77
CA TRP A 241 -6.25 -0.80 2.85
C TRP A 241 -6.65 0.00 1.60
N SER A 242 -7.82 -0.28 1.01
CA SER A 242 -8.35 0.52 -0.11
C SER A 242 -8.50 1.99 0.27
N GLY A 243 -9.01 2.27 1.48
CA GLY A 243 -9.15 3.63 1.97
C GLY A 243 -7.82 4.35 2.15
N LEU A 244 -6.81 3.64 2.66
CA LEU A 244 -5.45 4.18 2.81
C LEU A 244 -4.81 4.49 1.46
N LEU A 245 -5.01 3.64 0.44
CA LEU A 245 -4.54 3.91 -0.93
C LEU A 245 -5.20 5.17 -1.52
N LEU A 246 -6.51 5.36 -1.33
CA LEU A 246 -7.18 6.58 -1.80
C LEU A 246 -6.70 7.82 -1.04
N ILE A 247 -6.48 7.73 0.27
CA ILE A 247 -5.90 8.83 1.05
C ILE A 247 -4.53 9.20 0.51
N LEU A 248 -3.67 8.21 0.29
CA LEU A 248 -2.33 8.41 -0.23
C LEU A 248 -2.36 9.06 -1.63
N LEU A 249 -3.25 8.58 -2.50
CA LEU A 249 -3.46 9.16 -3.83
C LEU A 249 -3.89 10.63 -3.75
N LEU A 250 -4.97 10.92 -3.01
CA LEU A 250 -5.50 12.28 -2.89
C LEU A 250 -4.51 13.23 -2.23
N PHE A 251 -3.77 12.75 -1.22
CA PHE A 251 -2.74 13.53 -0.56
C PHE A 251 -1.57 13.84 -1.50
N GLY A 252 -1.12 12.87 -2.31
CA GLY A 252 -0.10 13.08 -3.34
C GLY A 252 -0.51 14.17 -4.34
N TRP A 253 -1.73 14.08 -4.87
CA TRP A 253 -2.28 15.12 -5.76
C TRP A 253 -2.42 16.48 -5.08
N LEU A 254 -2.80 16.52 -3.79
CA LEU A 254 -2.86 17.76 -3.03
C LEU A 254 -1.48 18.42 -2.91
N VAL A 255 -0.46 17.65 -2.56
CA VAL A 255 0.92 18.16 -2.42
C VAL A 255 1.46 18.61 -3.77
N THR A 256 1.35 17.78 -4.82
CA THR A 256 1.82 18.13 -6.17
C THR A 256 1.05 19.33 -6.73
N GLY A 257 -0.27 19.40 -6.51
CA GLY A 257 -1.09 20.54 -6.91
C GLY A 257 -0.67 21.82 -6.19
N ALA A 258 -0.46 21.75 -4.87
CA ALA A 258 -0.01 22.88 -4.07
C ALA A 258 1.38 23.38 -4.51
N THR A 259 2.33 22.49 -4.82
CA THR A 259 3.65 22.89 -5.32
C THR A 259 3.56 23.54 -6.69
N ARG A 260 2.78 22.99 -7.62
CA ARG A 260 2.58 23.57 -8.96
C ARG A 260 1.90 24.94 -8.91
N VAL A 261 0.85 25.08 -8.12
CA VAL A 261 0.15 26.36 -7.92
C VAL A 261 1.09 27.38 -7.28
N SER A 262 1.88 26.97 -6.29
CA SER A 262 2.85 27.85 -5.66
C SER A 262 3.94 28.33 -6.63
N GLN A 263 4.47 27.44 -7.47
CA GLN A 263 5.45 27.81 -8.50
C GLN A 263 4.86 28.81 -9.49
N TRP A 264 3.59 28.63 -9.87
CA TRP A 264 2.91 29.54 -10.77
C TRP A 264 2.66 30.93 -10.14
N LEU A 265 2.28 30.98 -8.85
CA LEU A 265 1.98 32.23 -8.14
C LEU A 265 3.23 33.02 -7.69
N LEU A 266 4.35 32.34 -7.44
CA LEU A 266 5.54 32.93 -6.81
C LEU A 266 6.77 32.92 -7.73
N ASP A 267 6.58 33.07 -9.04
CA ASP A 267 7.65 33.13 -10.05
C ASP A 267 8.66 31.97 -9.93
N GLY A 268 8.14 30.74 -9.81
CA GLY A 268 8.94 29.52 -9.69
C GLY A 268 9.42 29.19 -8.27
N ARG A 269 9.11 30.02 -7.26
CA ARG A 269 9.49 29.75 -5.86
C ARG A 269 8.53 28.78 -5.19
N ILE A 270 9.09 27.86 -4.40
CA ILE A 270 8.33 26.95 -3.53
C ILE A 270 8.56 27.37 -2.07
N PRO A 271 7.52 27.64 -1.27
CA PRO A 271 7.61 27.91 0.16
C PRO A 271 8.34 26.80 0.89
N ALA A 272 9.16 27.14 1.89
CA ALA A 272 9.92 26.18 2.69
C ALA A 272 9.04 25.07 3.29
N ILE A 273 7.79 25.37 3.64
CA ILE A 273 6.84 24.39 4.18
C ILE A 273 6.46 23.30 3.17
N LEU A 274 6.39 23.63 1.87
CA LEU A 274 6.10 22.68 0.79
C LEU A 274 7.37 21.97 0.29
N GLN A 275 8.56 22.51 0.58
CA GLN A 275 9.83 21.85 0.29
C GLN A 275 10.22 20.79 1.34
N SER A 276 9.72 20.93 2.56
CA SER A 276 10.08 20.03 3.65
C SER A 276 9.22 18.77 3.66
N ASP A 277 9.85 17.64 3.33
CA ASP A 277 9.24 16.30 3.35
C ASP A 277 8.66 15.93 4.73
N SER A 278 9.20 16.50 5.81
CA SER A 278 8.77 16.17 7.18
C SER A 278 7.35 16.66 7.47
N TYR A 279 6.97 17.86 7.01
CA TYR A 279 5.62 18.39 7.23
C TYR A 279 4.57 17.62 6.46
N ALA A 280 4.86 17.29 5.19
CA ALA A 280 3.97 16.46 4.38
C ALA A 280 3.79 15.07 5.01
N SER A 281 4.89 14.46 5.47
CA SER A 281 4.86 13.15 6.13
C SER A 281 4.07 13.17 7.45
N MET A 282 4.24 14.21 8.28
CA MET A 282 3.47 14.38 9.51
C MET A 282 1.97 14.58 9.23
N ALA A 283 1.62 15.41 8.25
CA ALA A 283 0.23 15.65 7.85
C ALA A 283 -0.44 14.36 7.37
N LEU A 284 0.25 13.57 6.53
CA LEU A 284 -0.23 12.28 6.07
C LEU A 284 -0.40 11.30 7.23
N ALA A 285 0.56 11.22 8.16
CA ALA A 285 0.47 10.36 9.33
C ALA A 285 -0.75 10.70 10.22
N VAL A 286 -1.01 11.99 10.44
CA VAL A 286 -2.21 12.45 11.17
C VAL A 286 -3.49 12.06 10.44
N LEU A 287 -3.55 12.26 9.12
CA LEU A 287 -4.73 11.90 8.31
C LEU A 287 -5.01 10.39 8.36
N VAL A 288 -3.96 9.57 8.20
CA VAL A 288 -4.04 8.11 8.32
C VAL A 288 -4.49 7.69 9.72
N ALA A 289 -3.96 8.31 10.78
CA ALA A 289 -4.35 8.01 12.15
C ALA A 289 -5.83 8.32 12.41
N ILE A 290 -6.32 9.48 11.94
CA ILE A 290 -7.73 9.85 12.03
C ILE A 290 -8.60 8.85 11.27
N TYR A 291 -8.20 8.46 10.05
CA TYR A 291 -8.96 7.52 9.24
C TYR A 291 -9.06 6.14 9.89
N VAL A 292 -7.93 5.57 10.35
CA VAL A 292 -7.88 4.29 11.07
C VAL A 292 -8.75 4.32 12.32
N TYR A 293 -8.64 5.40 13.13
CA TYR A 293 -9.46 5.57 14.32
C TYR A 293 -10.96 5.58 14.01
N ARG A 294 -11.37 6.37 13.02
CA ARG A 294 -12.79 6.43 12.63
C ARG A 294 -13.28 5.10 12.07
N ALA A 295 -12.46 4.40 11.27
CA ALA A 295 -12.78 3.09 10.72
C ALA A 295 -13.01 2.05 11.82
N LEU A 296 -12.07 1.94 12.76
CA LEU A 296 -12.17 1.01 13.89
C LEU A 296 -13.36 1.34 14.79
N ARG A 297 -13.60 2.63 15.07
CA ARG A 297 -14.73 3.05 15.90
C ARG A 297 -16.08 2.72 15.25
N ALA A 298 -16.21 2.94 13.94
CA ALA A 298 -17.43 2.63 13.20
C ALA A 298 -17.69 1.12 13.12
N TYR A 299 -16.63 0.31 13.01
CA TYR A 299 -16.69 -1.14 12.89
C TYR A 299 -16.92 -1.85 14.24
N LEU A 300 -16.16 -1.50 15.28
CA LEU A 300 -16.19 -2.19 16.57
C LEU A 300 -17.28 -1.67 17.52
N CYS A 301 -17.78 -0.44 17.34
CA CYS A 301 -18.68 0.22 18.29
C CYS A 301 -18.12 0.29 19.74
N TYR A 302 -16.78 0.29 19.88
CA TYR A 302 -16.08 0.31 21.18
C TYR A 302 -16.01 1.70 21.82
N PRO A 303 -15.76 1.81 23.14
CA PRO A 303 -15.52 3.08 23.81
C PRO A 303 -14.33 3.83 23.20
N ARG A 304 -14.36 5.17 23.27
CA ARG A 304 -13.41 6.05 22.57
C ARG A 304 -11.95 5.76 22.91
N ILE A 305 -11.65 5.50 24.18
CA ILE A 305 -10.28 5.24 24.67
C ILE A 305 -9.76 3.90 24.13
N GLY A 306 -10.58 2.84 24.21
CA GLY A 306 -10.22 1.53 23.66
C GLY A 306 -9.95 1.60 22.15
N CYS A 307 -10.78 2.32 21.40
CA CYS A 307 -10.54 2.56 19.98
C CYS A 307 -9.23 3.32 19.73
N ALA A 308 -8.89 4.32 20.55
CA ALA A 308 -7.67 5.10 20.39
C ALA A 308 -6.41 4.26 20.62
N ILE A 309 -6.40 3.45 21.69
CA ILE A 309 -5.29 2.52 21.99
C ILE A 309 -5.12 1.52 20.86
N LEU A 310 -6.22 0.91 20.40
CA LEU A 310 -6.19 -0.04 19.29
C LEU A 310 -5.72 0.63 17.99
N SER A 311 -6.10 1.88 17.74
CA SER A 311 -5.64 2.62 16.55
C SER A 311 -4.14 2.86 16.60
N ALA A 312 -3.60 3.28 17.75
CA ALA A 312 -2.16 3.44 17.93
C ALA A 312 -1.41 2.11 17.72
N TRP A 313 -1.94 1.02 18.28
CA TRP A 313 -1.40 -0.32 18.06
C TRP A 313 -1.45 -0.75 16.59
N MET A 314 -2.56 -0.48 15.88
CA MET A 314 -2.69 -0.77 14.45
C MET A 314 -1.75 0.06 13.59
N LEU A 315 -1.50 1.32 13.93
CA LEU A 315 -0.53 2.16 13.21
C LEU A 315 0.90 1.67 13.41
N ALA A 316 1.26 1.27 14.64
CA ALA A 316 2.55 0.65 14.92
C ALA A 316 2.71 -0.68 14.17
N GLY A 317 1.66 -1.51 14.15
CA GLY A 317 1.65 -2.74 13.36
C GLY A 317 1.77 -2.47 11.86
N LEU A 318 1.05 -1.48 11.32
CA LEU A 318 1.13 -1.08 9.92
C LEU A 318 2.54 -0.62 9.53
N PHE A 319 3.22 0.12 10.41
CA PHE A 319 4.63 0.47 10.21
C PHE A 319 5.50 -0.77 10.02
N TRP A 320 5.37 -1.77 10.91
CA TRP A 320 6.12 -3.04 10.79
C TRP A 320 5.72 -3.85 9.56
N LEU A 321 4.44 -3.87 9.19
CA LEU A 321 3.98 -4.51 7.96
C LEU A 321 4.59 -3.87 6.71
N LEU A 322 4.75 -2.54 6.69
CA LEU A 322 5.44 -1.84 5.60
C LEU A 322 6.93 -2.18 5.56
N GLN A 323 7.60 -2.36 6.71
CA GLN A 323 8.98 -2.84 6.74
C GLN A 323 9.10 -4.27 6.20
N LEU A 324 8.18 -5.16 6.60
CA LEU A 324 8.12 -6.52 6.10
C LEU A 324 7.81 -6.58 4.60
N TYR A 325 6.91 -5.73 4.11
CA TYR A 325 6.63 -5.57 2.68
C TYR A 325 7.87 -5.12 1.91
N ARG A 326 8.61 -4.11 2.40
CA ARG A 326 9.85 -3.66 1.76
C ARG A 326 10.91 -4.76 1.74
N LEU A 327 11.02 -5.54 2.81
CA LEU A 327 11.92 -6.68 2.87
C LEU A 327 11.54 -7.75 1.86
N LEU A 328 10.24 -8.08 1.77
CA LEU A 328 9.71 -9.02 0.79
C LEU A 328 9.99 -8.53 -0.63
N LEU A 329 9.68 -7.27 -0.93
CA LEU A 329 9.94 -6.64 -2.23
C LEU A 329 11.43 -6.74 -2.59
N PHE A 330 12.33 -6.38 -1.66
CA PHE A 330 13.78 -6.49 -1.87
C PHE A 330 14.18 -7.90 -2.32
N PHE A 331 13.86 -8.92 -1.50
CA PHE A 331 14.30 -10.28 -1.77
C PHE A 331 13.65 -10.83 -3.04
N VAL A 332 12.35 -10.61 -3.24
CA VAL A 332 11.67 -11.04 -4.47
C VAL A 332 12.31 -10.38 -5.69
N THR A 333 12.64 -9.08 -5.66
CA THR A 333 13.33 -8.42 -6.77
C THR A 333 14.72 -9.02 -7.00
N VAL A 334 15.54 -9.16 -5.95
CA VAL A 334 16.89 -9.73 -6.09
C VAL A 334 16.84 -11.12 -6.73
N TYR A 335 15.95 -12.00 -6.27
CA TYR A 335 15.84 -13.35 -6.80
C TYR A 335 15.15 -13.42 -8.17
N ALA A 336 14.39 -12.40 -8.57
CA ALA A 336 13.78 -12.31 -9.89
C ALA A 336 14.71 -11.75 -10.97
N LEU A 337 15.85 -11.17 -10.60
CA LEU A 337 16.88 -10.65 -11.52
C LEU A 337 17.91 -11.71 -11.96
N HIS A 338 17.72 -12.95 -11.51
CA HIS A 338 18.66 -14.04 -11.72
C HIS A 338 18.63 -14.67 -13.10
#